data_AF-A0A367HNM2-F1
#
_entry.id   AF-A0A367HNM2-F1
#
_cell.length_a   1.000
_cell.length_b   1.000
_cell.length_c   1.000
_cell.angle_alpha   90.00
_cell.angle_beta   90.00
_cell.angle_gamma   90.00
#
_symmetry.space_group_name_H-M   'P 1'
#
loop_
_entity.id
_entity.type
_entity.pdbx_description
1 polymer ?
#
loop_
_entity_poly.entity_id
_entity_poly.type
_entity_poly.pdbx_seq_one_letter_code
_entity_poly.pdbx_strand_id
1 'polypeptide(L)'
;MPCRRSYAPARPLSSDASRALRQLERKGLVRRASDPGDARRVGLHPTPKAAENLGHLQGAWSRLLGEAVSGAAEVDAVITALSGGRGRDAPPHPRQLFA
;
A
#
# COMPACT_ATOMS: atom_id res chain seq x y z
N MET A 1 -10.85 20.48 -14.82
CA MET A 1 -10.01 19.33 -15.20
C MET A 1 -9.50 18.65 -13.92
N PRO A 2 -10.03 17.49 -13.48
CA PRO A 2 -9.52 16.86 -12.26
C PRO A 2 -8.32 15.96 -12.59
N CYS A 3 -7.21 16.21 -11.89
CA CYS A 3 -5.97 15.45 -11.95
C CYS A 3 -6.20 13.97 -11.60
N ARG A 4 -5.95 13.05 -12.54
CA ARG A 4 -5.89 11.61 -12.26
C ARG A 4 -4.65 11.31 -11.43
N ARG A 5 -4.83 11.06 -10.14
CA ARG A 5 -3.77 10.54 -9.27
C ARG A 5 -3.57 9.06 -9.59
N SER A 6 -2.52 8.75 -10.34
CA SER A 6 -2.09 7.37 -10.61
C SER A 6 -1.49 6.77 -9.33
N TYR A 7 -2.09 5.68 -8.83
CA TYR A 7 -1.48 4.87 -7.78
C TYR A 7 -0.70 3.72 -8.42
N ALA A 8 0.56 3.56 -8.03
CA ALA A 8 1.38 2.41 -8.41
C ALA A 8 0.77 1.11 -7.87
N PRO A 9 0.85 -0.02 -8.61
CA PRO A 9 0.28 -1.27 -8.15
C PRO A 9 1.09 -1.78 -6.95
N ALA A 10 0.47 -1.75 -5.77
CA ALA A 10 0.93 -2.58 -4.66
C ALA A 10 0.91 -4.03 -5.16
N ARG A 11 2.00 -4.78 -4.95
CA ARG A 11 2.08 -6.20 -5.28
C ARG A 11 1.93 -7.00 -3.99
N PRO A 12 0.72 -7.16 -3.45
CA PRO A 12 0.49 -8.01 -2.30
C PRO A 12 0.73 -9.46 -2.70
N LEU A 13 1.25 -10.25 -1.77
CA LEU A 13 1.24 -11.70 -1.85
C LEU A 13 -0.23 -12.11 -2.13
N SER A 14 -0.45 -12.77 -3.26
CA SER A 14 -1.76 -12.83 -3.94
C SER A 14 -2.92 -13.42 -3.12
N SER A 15 -2.61 -14.25 -2.13
CA SER A 15 -3.58 -14.88 -1.22
C SER A 15 -4.16 -13.90 -0.19
N ASP A 16 -3.30 -13.11 0.45
CA ASP A 16 -3.71 -12.11 1.44
C ASP A 16 -4.43 -10.93 0.79
N ALA A 17 -3.97 -10.55 -0.40
CA ALA A 17 -4.62 -9.54 -1.24
C ALA A 17 -6.09 -9.85 -1.46
N SER A 18 -6.38 -11.10 -1.86
CA SER A 18 -7.73 -11.52 -2.21
C SER A 18 -8.66 -11.51 -0.99
N ARG A 19 -8.16 -11.93 0.19
CA ARG A 19 -8.90 -11.89 1.45
C ARG A 19 -9.15 -10.44 1.88
N ALA A 20 -8.13 -9.59 1.84
CA ALA A 20 -8.26 -8.17 2.18
C ALA A 20 -9.28 -7.48 1.27
N LEU A 21 -9.21 -7.70 -0.05
CA LEU A 21 -10.16 -7.14 -1.00
C LEU A 21 -11.60 -7.61 -0.76
N ARG A 22 -11.81 -8.90 -0.42
CA ARG A 22 -13.15 -9.39 -0.04
C ARG A 22 -13.67 -8.69 1.21
N GLN A 23 -12.81 -8.43 2.19
CA GLN A 23 -13.20 -7.73 3.40
C GLN A 23 -13.52 -6.26 3.12
N LEU A 24 -12.76 -5.59 2.25
CA LEU A 24 -13.03 -4.22 1.83
C LEU A 24 -14.35 -4.10 1.07
N GLU A 25 -14.63 -5.06 0.20
CA GLU A 25 -15.91 -5.16 -0.52
C GLU A 25 -17.09 -5.39 0.44
N ARG A 26 -16.96 -6.33 1.39
CA ARG A 26 -17.97 -6.55 2.45
C ARG A 26 -18.24 -5.31 3.29
N LYS A 27 -17.23 -4.46 3.51
CA LYS A 27 -17.36 -3.20 4.25
C LYS A 27 -17.98 -2.06 3.41
N GLY A 28 -18.21 -2.30 2.12
CA GLY A 28 -18.72 -1.31 1.16
C GLY A 28 -17.68 -0.27 0.77
N LEU A 29 -16.39 -0.58 0.90
CA LEU A 29 -15.28 0.35 0.61
C LEU A 29 -14.75 0.19 -0.83
N VAL A 30 -14.93 -0.99 -1.42
CA VAL A 30 -14.50 -1.25 -2.78
C VAL A 30 -15.62 -1.96 -3.53
N ARG A 31 -15.84 -1.59 -4.78
CA ARG A 31 -16.69 -2.30 -5.73
C ARG A 31 -15.82 -2.98 -6.79
N ARG A 32 -16.12 -4.24 -7.08
CA ARG A 32 -15.55 -4.97 -8.21
C ARG A 32 -16.45 -4.84 -9.42
N ALA A 33 -15.86 -4.63 -10.59
CA ALA A 33 -16.56 -4.70 -11.86
C ALA A 33 -15.71 -5.50 -12.85
N SER A 34 -16.33 -6.41 -13.60
CA SER A 34 -15.65 -7.09 -14.70
C SER A 34 -15.23 -6.06 -15.76
N ASP A 35 -14.04 -6.21 -16.31
CA ASP A 35 -13.57 -5.33 -17.38
C ASP A 35 -14.30 -5.68 -18.70
N PRO A 36 -14.96 -4.71 -19.36
CA PRO A 36 -15.69 -4.97 -20.60
C PRO A 36 -14.79 -5.28 -21.80
N GLY A 37 -13.49 -4.98 -21.74
CA GLY A 37 -12.51 -5.25 -22.79
C GLY A 37 -11.68 -6.52 -22.57
N ASP A 38 -11.67 -7.09 -21.36
CA ASP A 38 -10.98 -8.33 -21.04
C ASP A 38 -11.65 -9.05 -19.85
N ALA A 39 -12.37 -10.14 -20.13
CA ALA A 39 -13.06 -10.93 -19.11
C ALA A 39 -12.13 -11.53 -18.03
N ARG A 40 -10.81 -11.51 -18.25
CA ARG A 40 -9.81 -11.97 -17.27
C ARG A 40 -9.46 -10.91 -16.24
N ARG A 41 -9.92 -9.66 -16.40
CA ARG A 41 -9.61 -8.54 -15.53
C ARG A 41 -10.83 -8.12 -14.71
N VAL A 42 -10.56 -7.76 -13.46
CA VAL A 42 -11.54 -7.18 -12.55
C VAL A 42 -11.05 -5.80 -12.14
N GLY A 43 -11.81 -4.78 -12.48
CA GLY A 43 -11.61 -3.41 -12.02
C GLY A 43 -12.02 -3.26 -10.55
N LEU A 44 -11.16 -2.59 -9.78
CA LEU A 44 -11.43 -2.22 -8.39
C LEU A 44 -11.73 -0.72 -8.33
N HIS A 45 -12.91 -0.38 -7.83
CA HIS A 45 -13.36 1.00 -7.73
C HIS A 45 -13.60 1.35 -6.26
N PRO A 46 -12.85 2.32 -5.69
CA PRO A 46 -13.16 2.83 -4.36
C PRO A 46 -14.55 3.49 -4.36
N THR A 47 -15.29 3.30 -3.28
CA THR A 47 -16.60 3.95 -3.08
C THR A 47 -16.43 5.32 -2.41
N PRO A 48 -17.47 6.18 -2.40
CA PRO A 48 -17.45 7.42 -1.62
C PRO A 48 -17.11 7.20 -0.14
N LYS A 49 -17.70 6.16 0.47
CA LYS A 49 -17.40 5.72 1.84
C LYS A 49 -15.92 5.39 2.07
N ALA A 50 -15.24 4.86 1.05
CA ALA A 50 -13.80 4.63 1.15
C ALA A 50 -12.98 5.90 1.14
N ALA A 51 -13.39 6.92 0.37
CA ALA A 51 -12.72 8.21 0.38
C ALA A 51 -12.86 8.89 1.75
N GLU A 52 -14.07 8.87 2.33
CA GLU A 52 -14.34 9.40 3.68
C GLU A 52 -13.50 8.67 4.75
N ASN A 53 -13.54 7.34 4.75
CA ASN A 53 -12.76 6.54 5.70
C ASN A 53 -11.25 6.74 5.53
N LEU A 54 -10.77 6.88 4.29
CA LEU A 54 -9.37 7.17 4.03
C LEU A 54 -8.98 8.54 4.59
N GLY A 55 -9.86 9.54 4.47
CA GLY A 55 -9.66 10.85 5.07
C GLY A 55 -9.55 10.78 6.60
N HIS A 56 -10.44 10.05 7.27
CA HIS A 56 -10.38 9.84 8.72
C HIS A 56 -9.08 9.15 9.15
N LEU A 57 -8.69 8.11 8.41
CA LEU A 57 -7.46 7.38 8.66
C LEU A 57 -6.23 8.29 8.50
N GLN A 58 -6.16 9.05 7.40
CA GLN A 58 -5.09 10.00 7.15
C GLN A 58 -5.01 11.05 8.26
N GLY A 59 -6.13 11.63 8.69
CA GLY A 59 -6.16 12.60 9.77
C GLY A 59 -5.64 12.04 11.10
N ALA A 60 -6.06 10.82 11.46
CA ALA A 60 -5.59 10.16 12.67
C ALA A 60 -4.07 9.89 12.63
N TRP A 61 -3.55 9.42 11.49
CA TRP A 61 -2.11 9.21 11.31
C TRP A 61 -1.32 10.51 11.30
N SER A 62 -1.81 11.55 10.62
CA SER A 62 -1.15 12.85 10.60
C SER A 62 -1.03 13.43 12.00
N ARG A 63 -2.05 13.28 12.85
CA ARG A 63 -1.99 13.68 14.25
C ARG A 63 -0.93 12.91 15.03
N LEU A 64 -0.98 11.58 14.97
CA LEU A 64 -0.05 10.72 15.71
C LEU A 64 1.40 10.96 15.29
N LEU A 65 1.65 11.10 13.99
CA LEU A 65 2.99 11.35 13.46
C LEU A 65 3.47 12.77 13.77
N GLY A 66 2.58 13.76 13.77
CA GLY A 66 2.91 15.13 14.16
C GLY A 66 3.31 15.26 15.63
N GLU A 67 2.81 14.38 16.51
CA GLU A 67 3.23 14.30 17.90
C GLU A 67 4.60 13.58 18.06
N ALA A 68 4.92 12.65 17.15
CA ALA A 68 6.09 11.80 17.25
C ALA A 68 7.36 12.37 16.60
N VAL A 69 7.23 13.25 15.60
CA VAL A 69 8.36 13.79 14.83
C VAL A 69 8.23 15.30 14.72
N SER A 70 9.26 16.04 15.13
CA SER A 70 9.13 17.49 15.38
C SER A 70 9.78 18.37 14.30
N GLY A 71 10.24 17.80 13.18
CA GLY A 71 10.80 18.59 12.08
C GLY A 71 10.99 17.82 10.77
N ALA A 72 10.98 18.54 9.65
CA ALA A 72 11.08 17.95 8.31
C ALA A 72 12.39 17.15 8.10
N ALA A 73 13.52 17.64 8.63
CA ALA A 73 14.80 16.93 8.54
C ALA A 73 14.81 15.61 9.31
N GLU A 74 14.08 15.54 10.43
CA GLU A 74 13.93 14.32 11.23
C GLU A 74 13.03 13.30 10.51
N VAL A 75 11.94 13.77 9.88
CA VAL A 75 11.06 12.94 9.04
C VAL A 75 11.86 12.29 7.89
N ASP A 76 12.67 13.07 7.17
CA ASP A 76 13.48 12.55 6.06
C ASP A 76 14.51 11.51 6.53
N ALA A 77 15.16 11.74 7.68
CA ALA A 77 16.07 10.77 8.27
C ALA A 77 15.36 9.45 8.63
N VAL A 78 14.16 9.52 9.23
CA VAL A 78 13.35 8.35 9.58
C VAL A 78 12.90 7.59 8.33
N ILE A 79 12.41 8.29 7.30
CA ILE A 79 12.01 7.67 6.03
C ILE A 79 13.20 6.96 5.38
N THR A 80 14.37 7.61 5.40
CA THR A 80 15.62 7.05 4.85
C THR A 80 16.03 5.78 5.59
N ALA A 81 16.00 5.78 6.93
CA ALA A 81 16.32 4.62 7.75
C ALA A 81 15.36 3.43 7.50
N LEU A 82 14.05 3.68 7.48
CA LEU A 82 13.02 2.65 7.26
C LEU A 82 13.01 2.10 5.82
N SER A 83 13.46 2.90 4.86
CA SER A 83 13.54 2.50 3.45
C SER A 83 14.85 1.75 3.16
N GLY A 84 15.95 2.10 3.83
CA GLY A 84 17.25 1.45 3.71
C GLY A 84 17.36 0.10 4.46
N GLY A 85 16.62 -0.08 5.55
CA GLY A 85 16.67 -1.29 6.38
C GLY A 85 15.90 -2.51 5.81
N ARG A 86 15.16 -2.36 4.71
CA ARG A 86 14.30 -3.44 4.16
C ARG A 86 15.01 -4.38 3.18
N GLY A 87 16.33 -4.52 3.30
CA GLY A 87 17.08 -5.43 2.45
C GLY A 87 18.59 -5.41 2.69
N ARG A 88 19.07 -5.97 3.81
CA ARG A 88 20.38 -6.62 3.95
C ARG A 88 20.54 -7.15 5.37
N ASP A 89 20.10 -8.39 5.56
CA ASP A 89 20.63 -9.35 6.54
C ASP A 89 20.24 -10.75 6.06
N ALA A 90 20.68 -11.10 4.85
CA ALA A 90 20.86 -12.50 4.49
C ALA A 90 22.36 -12.78 4.67
N PRO A 91 22.77 -13.71 5.55
CA PRO A 91 24.18 -14.08 5.66
C PRO A 91 24.67 -14.57 4.28
N PRO A 92 25.93 -14.31 3.90
CA PRO A 92 26.46 -14.84 2.65
C PRO A 92 26.44 -16.37 2.74
N HIS A 93 25.54 -17.00 1.99
CA HIS A 93 25.62 -18.43 1.78
C HIS A 93 26.98 -18.74 1.14
N PRO A 94 27.79 -19.65 1.72
CA PRO A 94 29.04 -20.03 1.11
C PRO A 94 28.73 -20.64 -0.25
N ARG A 95 29.30 -20.04 -1.31
CA ARG A 95 29.32 -20.61 -2.65
C ARG A 95 29.93 -22.01 -2.56
N GLN A 96 29.12 -23.05 -2.65
CA GLN A 96 29.66 -24.36 -2.98
C GLN A 96 30.07 -24.33 -4.45
N LEU A 97 31.39 -24.42 -4.63
CA LEU A 97 32.04 -24.81 -5.86
C LEU A 97 31.49 -26.16 -6.30
N PHE A 98 30.85 -26.20 -7.47
CA PHE A 98 30.68 -27.42 -8.25
C PHE A 98 31.16 -27.13 -9.67
N ALA A 99 32.43 -27.49 -9.91
CA ALA A 99 33.02 -28.06 -11.13
C ALA A 99 34.55 -27.87 -11.03
#